data_AF-A0A6N9NPN6-F1
#
_entry.id   AF-A0A6N9NPN6-F1
#
_cell.length_a   1.000
_cell.length_b   1.000
_cell.length_c   1.000
_cell.angle_alpha   90.00
_cell.angle_beta   90.00
_cell.angle_gamma   90.00
#
_symmetry.space_group_name_H-M   'P 1'
#
loop_
_entity.id
_entity.type
_entity.pdbx_description
1 polymer ?
#
loop_
_entity_poly.entity_id
_entity_poly.type
_entity_poly.pdbx_seq_one_letter_code
_entity_poly.pdbx_strand_id
1 'polypeptide(L)'
;MKNPFKVMLVLLAVSISFASCKDDDDDTVVTPTPTPTEKSIYEKLGGTEMVEDPNNAGVMIEKGKLTLRSVVDSTIFVIAGDTLLQPYFTTLLGEVGQGDLSGFTALSMSLTNFFSAATGSKTITYNGRNMTDAHDPAKYSRMAQKADDAAMDAFIADVVTGAGQNGVPPTDPIIGEIGALLETLRPQVVQR
;
A
#
# COMPACT_ATOMS: atom_id res chain seq x y z
N MET A 1 24.51 29.65 -55.03
CA MET A 1 23.63 30.52 -55.86
C MET A 1 22.25 29.87 -55.85
N LYS A 2 21.30 30.44 -55.08
CA LYS A 2 20.23 31.34 -55.55
C LYS A 2 19.09 30.63 -56.33
N ASN A 3 18.02 30.29 -55.59
CA ASN A 3 16.59 30.59 -55.83
C ASN A 3 15.88 29.98 -57.08
N PRO A 4 14.53 30.09 -57.28
CA PRO A 4 13.34 30.13 -56.39
C PRO A 4 12.12 29.31 -56.93
N PHE A 5 10.89 29.59 -56.41
CA PHE A 5 9.55 29.43 -57.05
C PHE A 5 8.83 28.09 -56.76
N LYS A 6 7.57 27.98 -56.28
CA LYS A 6 6.31 28.69 -56.60
C LYS A 6 5.25 28.43 -55.50
N VAL A 7 4.37 29.42 -55.28
CA VAL A 7 3.12 29.34 -54.47
C VAL A 7 1.98 28.77 -55.31
N MET A 8 1.08 27.99 -54.72
CA MET A 8 -0.31 27.86 -55.18
C MET A 8 -1.26 27.57 -54.00
N LEU A 9 -2.29 28.41 -53.91
CA LEU A 9 -3.37 28.50 -52.93
C LEU A 9 -4.61 27.74 -53.46
N VAL A 10 -5.30 26.95 -52.63
CA VAL A 10 -6.69 26.50 -52.88
C VAL A 10 -7.51 26.51 -51.59
N LEU A 11 -8.72 27.05 -51.71
CA LEU A 11 -9.74 27.36 -50.69
C LEU A 11 -10.71 26.18 -50.40
N LEU A 12 -11.51 26.36 -49.34
CA LEU A 12 -12.85 25.76 -49.04
C LEU A 12 -12.85 24.32 -48.47
N ALA A 13 -13.71 23.91 -47.52
CA ALA A 13 -14.95 24.47 -46.99
C ALA A 13 -15.22 23.97 -45.55
N VAL A 14 -15.89 24.80 -44.75
CA VAL A 14 -16.54 24.41 -43.48
C VAL A 14 -17.93 23.85 -43.80
N SER A 15 -18.24 22.66 -43.30
CA SER A 15 -19.61 22.12 -43.28
C SER A 15 -19.90 21.48 -41.93
N ILE A 16 -20.67 22.21 -41.12
CA ILE A 16 -21.43 21.70 -39.99
C ILE A 16 -22.58 20.88 -40.58
N SER A 17 -22.76 19.64 -40.16
CA SER A 17 -23.96 18.87 -40.49
C SER A 17 -24.39 18.05 -39.29
N PHE A 18 -25.67 18.23 -39.00
CA PHE A 18 -26.45 17.76 -37.86
C PHE A 18 -26.40 16.24 -37.70
N ALA A 19 -26.24 15.79 -36.45
CA ALA A 19 -26.61 14.44 -36.07
C ALA A 19 -28.13 14.29 -36.23
N SER A 20 -28.54 13.40 -37.11
CA SER A 20 -29.90 12.85 -37.16
C SER A 20 -29.76 11.35 -37.23
N CYS A 21 -30.23 10.66 -36.19
CA CYS A 21 -30.27 9.21 -36.10
C CYS A 21 -30.98 8.59 -37.30
N LYS A 22 -30.47 7.45 -37.75
CA LYS A 22 -31.30 6.38 -38.27
C LYS A 22 -30.72 5.06 -37.79
N ASP A 23 -31.48 4.40 -36.91
CA ASP A 23 -31.27 3.00 -36.56
C ASP A 23 -31.34 2.17 -37.85
N ASP A 24 -30.37 1.28 -38.03
CA ASP A 24 -30.54 -0.01 -38.69
C ASP A 24 -29.41 -0.93 -38.20
N ASP A 25 -29.84 -2.06 -37.61
CA ASP A 25 -29.03 -3.09 -36.98
C ASP A 25 -27.99 -3.70 -37.92
N ASP A 26 -26.72 -3.69 -37.51
CA ASP A 26 -25.74 -4.66 -38.00
C ASP A 26 -24.84 -5.08 -36.82
N ASP A 27 -25.05 -6.33 -36.41
CA ASP A 27 -24.42 -7.05 -35.30
C ASP A 27 -22.91 -7.23 -35.57
N THR A 28 -22.15 -6.14 -35.50
CA THR A 28 -20.70 -6.23 -35.33
C THR A 28 -20.44 -6.55 -33.88
N VAL A 29 -20.15 -7.83 -33.60
CA VAL A 29 -19.63 -8.28 -32.31
C VAL A 29 -18.31 -7.54 -32.06
N VAL A 30 -18.40 -6.36 -31.43
CA VAL A 30 -17.25 -5.65 -30.89
C VAL A 30 -16.78 -6.52 -29.74
N THR A 31 -15.80 -7.37 -30.00
CA THR A 31 -15.12 -8.11 -28.93
C THR A 31 -14.51 -7.03 -28.03
N PRO A 32 -14.94 -6.88 -26.76
CA PRO A 32 -14.37 -5.88 -25.90
C PRO A 32 -12.88 -6.22 -25.77
N THR A 33 -12.03 -5.28 -26.17
CA THR A 33 -10.59 -5.38 -25.86
C THR A 33 -10.50 -5.49 -24.34
N PRO A 34 -9.91 -6.56 -23.77
CA PRO A 34 -9.81 -6.67 -22.33
C PRO A 34 -8.99 -5.50 -21.82
N THR A 35 -9.62 -4.60 -21.08
CA THR A 35 -8.92 -3.58 -20.32
C THR A 35 -7.89 -4.29 -19.44
N PRO A 36 -6.60 -3.93 -19.49
CA PRO A 36 -5.62 -4.52 -18.58
C PRO A 36 -6.08 -4.32 -17.15
N THR A 37 -6.34 -5.40 -16.42
CA THR A 37 -6.59 -5.33 -14.98
C THR A 37 -5.33 -4.78 -14.32
N GLU A 38 -5.42 -3.64 -13.65
CA GLU A 38 -4.30 -3.11 -12.89
C GLU A 38 -3.91 -4.11 -11.81
N LYS A 39 -2.60 -4.38 -11.70
CA LYS A 39 -2.07 -5.26 -10.64
C LYS A 39 -2.32 -4.62 -9.27
N SER A 40 -2.76 -5.43 -8.32
CA SER A 40 -2.80 -5.06 -6.91
C SER A 40 -1.39 -4.75 -6.38
N ILE A 41 -1.30 -3.99 -5.29
CA ILE A 41 -0.03 -3.72 -4.60
C ILE A 41 0.65 -5.05 -4.23
N TYR A 42 -0.11 -6.04 -3.75
CA TYR A 42 0.42 -7.34 -3.38
C TYR A 42 1.08 -8.06 -4.58
N GLU A 43 0.46 -8.01 -5.76
CA GLU A 43 1.04 -8.56 -6.99
C GLU A 43 2.28 -7.79 -7.46
N LYS A 44 2.30 -6.45 -7.30
CA LYS A 44 3.50 -5.62 -7.56
C LYS A 44 4.67 -6.02 -6.65
N LEU A 45 4.40 -6.45 -5.41
CA LEU A 45 5.39 -6.93 -4.43
C LEU A 45 5.82 -8.39 -4.62
N GLY A 46 5.42 -9.05 -5.71
CA GLY A 46 5.76 -10.45 -5.99
C GLY A 46 4.63 -11.45 -5.75
N GLY A 47 3.49 -10.99 -5.20
CA GLY A 47 2.27 -11.77 -5.13
C GLY A 47 2.43 -13.12 -4.46
N THR A 48 1.80 -14.13 -5.04
CA THR A 48 1.76 -15.52 -4.54
C THR A 48 2.94 -16.38 -5.00
N GLU A 49 3.98 -15.80 -5.62
CA GLU A 49 5.22 -16.53 -5.93
C GLU A 49 5.81 -17.08 -4.62
N MET A 50 6.06 -18.38 -4.54
CA MET A 50 6.60 -18.99 -3.32
C MET A 50 8.12 -18.93 -3.33
N VAL A 51 8.70 -18.42 -2.23
CA VAL A 51 10.14 -18.33 -1.99
C VAL A 51 10.49 -18.92 -0.63
N GLU A 52 11.76 -19.26 -0.40
CA GLU A 52 12.21 -19.74 0.91
C GLU A 52 12.04 -18.64 1.96
N ASP A 53 11.54 -19.00 3.14
CA ASP A 53 11.44 -18.09 4.26
C ASP A 53 12.79 -18.00 5.00
N PRO A 54 13.50 -16.84 4.94
CA PRO A 54 14.80 -16.70 5.59
C PRO A 54 14.73 -16.81 7.12
N ASN A 55 13.54 -16.58 7.71
CA ASN A 55 13.33 -16.63 9.14
C ASN A 55 12.84 -18.02 9.60
N ASN A 56 12.45 -18.91 8.67
CA ASN A 56 11.91 -20.22 8.97
C ASN A 56 12.47 -21.26 7.98
N ALA A 57 13.63 -21.83 8.32
CA ALA A 57 14.32 -22.80 7.47
C ALA A 57 13.42 -23.98 7.07
N GLY A 58 13.39 -24.29 5.77
CA GLY A 58 12.57 -25.36 5.20
C GLY A 58 11.09 -24.99 4.99
N VAL A 59 10.70 -23.74 5.26
CA VAL A 59 9.34 -23.23 5.00
C VAL A 59 9.35 -22.32 3.78
N MET A 60 8.31 -22.44 2.96
CA MET A 60 8.06 -21.53 1.84
C MET A 60 7.06 -20.46 2.23
N ILE A 61 7.22 -19.24 1.69
CA ILE A 61 6.36 -18.09 1.94
C ILE A 61 6.07 -17.37 0.61
N GLU A 62 4.89 -16.76 0.50
CA GLU A 62 4.58 -15.89 -0.63
C GLU A 62 5.50 -14.66 -0.63
N LYS A 63 6.06 -14.33 -1.79
CA LYS A 63 7.02 -13.23 -1.97
C LYS A 63 6.42 -11.88 -1.62
N GLY A 64 5.14 -11.66 -1.93
CA GLY A 64 4.41 -10.46 -1.50
C GLY A 64 4.38 -10.35 0.03
N LYS A 65 4.04 -11.44 0.73
CA LYS A 65 4.03 -11.50 2.19
C LYS A 65 5.42 -11.29 2.79
N LEU A 66 6.45 -11.93 2.21
CA LEU A 66 7.83 -11.76 2.67
C LEU A 66 8.30 -10.31 2.54
N THR A 67 7.99 -9.66 1.41
CA THR A 67 8.35 -8.26 1.17
C THR A 67 7.67 -7.35 2.18
N LEU A 68 6.36 -7.51 2.41
CA LEU A 68 5.63 -6.76 3.43
C LEU A 68 6.17 -7.01 4.84
N ARG A 69 6.46 -8.28 5.19
CA ARG A 69 7.02 -8.63 6.50
C ARG A 69 8.34 -7.91 6.76
N SER A 70 9.22 -7.87 5.76
CA SER A 70 10.55 -7.25 5.90
C SER A 70 10.44 -5.74 6.18
N VAL A 71 9.52 -5.06 5.48
CA VAL A 71 9.22 -3.64 5.73
C VAL A 71 8.55 -3.42 7.07
N VAL A 72 7.59 -4.27 7.46
CA VAL A 72 6.90 -4.21 8.77
C VAL A 72 7.90 -4.36 9.91
N ASP A 73 8.76 -5.38 9.85
CA ASP A 73 9.78 -5.64 10.88
C ASP A 73 10.71 -4.43 11.04
N SER A 74 11.18 -3.88 9.92
CA SER A 74 12.06 -2.71 9.90
C SER A 74 11.36 -1.48 10.47
N THR A 75 10.10 -1.23 10.06
CA THR A 75 9.27 -0.14 10.56
C THR A 75 9.07 -0.22 12.08
N ILE A 76 8.83 -1.41 12.63
CA ILE A 76 8.69 -1.59 14.09
C ILE A 76 9.97 -1.15 14.82
N PHE A 77 11.15 -1.44 14.27
CA PHE A 77 12.41 -0.97 14.86
C PHE A 77 12.65 0.54 14.67
N VAL A 78 12.20 1.12 13.56
CA VAL A 78 12.21 2.58 13.36
C VAL A 78 11.34 3.26 14.44
N ILE A 79 10.11 2.78 14.62
CA ILE A 79 9.16 3.27 15.65
C ILE A 79 9.75 3.16 17.05
N ALA A 80 10.50 2.08 17.34
CA ALA A 80 11.17 1.92 18.62
C ALA A 80 12.20 3.04 18.89
N GLY A 81 12.75 3.68 17.86
CA GLY A 81 13.60 4.86 17.95
C GLY A 81 12.86 6.20 17.90
N ASP A 82 11.60 6.23 17.48
CA ASP A 82 10.82 7.46 17.37
C ASP A 82 10.21 7.87 18.73
N THR A 83 10.77 8.92 19.33
CA THR A 83 10.30 9.48 20.60
C THR A 83 8.84 9.97 20.58
N LEU A 84 8.29 10.30 19.41
CA LEU A 84 6.87 10.68 19.29
C LEU A 84 5.96 9.46 19.40
N LEU A 85 6.37 8.31 18.85
CA LEU A 85 5.58 7.09 18.81
C LEU A 85 5.82 6.15 20.00
N GLN A 86 7.01 6.18 20.61
CA GLN A 86 7.34 5.36 21.79
C GLN A 86 6.25 5.34 22.89
N PRO A 87 5.62 6.47 23.28
CA PRO A 87 4.58 6.47 24.30
C PRO A 87 3.35 5.59 24.00
N TYR A 88 3.11 5.23 22.73
CA TYR A 88 2.00 4.36 22.31
C TYR A 88 2.32 2.87 22.46
N PHE A 89 3.61 2.51 22.45
CA PHE A 89 4.10 1.12 22.38
C PHE A 89 4.81 0.67 23.67
N THR A 90 4.54 1.30 24.82
CA THR A 90 5.25 1.06 26.09
C THR A 90 5.30 -0.42 26.49
N THR A 91 4.19 -1.16 26.34
CA THR A 91 4.13 -2.61 26.60
C THR A 91 5.10 -3.38 25.72
N LEU A 92 5.08 -3.13 24.40
CA LEU A 92 5.95 -3.82 23.45
C LEU A 92 7.42 -3.50 23.72
N LEU A 93 7.75 -2.23 23.98
CA LEU A 93 9.12 -1.81 24.28
C LEU A 93 9.62 -2.41 25.59
N GLY A 94 8.76 -2.55 26.60
CA GLY A 94 9.07 -3.21 27.85
C GLY A 94 9.35 -4.71 27.70
N GLU A 95 8.59 -5.41 26.85
CA GLU A 95 8.81 -6.83 26.51
C GLU A 95 10.16 -7.00 25.79
N VAL A 96 10.38 -6.24 24.72
CA VAL A 96 11.63 -6.30 23.94
C VAL A 96 12.84 -5.94 24.79
N GLY A 97 12.74 -4.94 25.66
CA GLY A 97 13.81 -4.55 26.59
C GLY A 97 14.19 -5.64 27.61
N GLN A 98 13.28 -6.59 27.88
CA GLN A 98 13.51 -7.76 28.72
C GLN A 98 13.97 -9.00 27.93
N GLY A 99 14.10 -8.88 26.60
CA GLY A 99 14.44 -9.99 25.71
C GLY A 99 13.24 -10.89 25.36
N ASP A 100 12.01 -10.48 25.71
CA ASP A 100 10.79 -11.18 25.29
C ASP A 100 10.30 -10.65 23.93
N LEU A 101 10.50 -11.45 22.88
CA LEU A 101 10.09 -11.10 21.52
C LEU A 101 8.71 -11.65 21.13
N SER A 102 7.95 -12.24 22.07
CA SER A 102 6.64 -12.81 21.76
C SER A 102 5.65 -11.74 21.27
N GLY A 103 5.60 -10.58 21.93
CA GLY A 103 4.77 -9.45 21.54
C GLY A 103 5.18 -8.84 20.20
N PHE A 104 6.50 -8.74 19.95
CA PHE A 104 7.04 -8.31 18.66
C PHE A 104 6.61 -9.26 17.55
N THR A 105 6.78 -10.56 17.75
CA THR A 105 6.42 -11.61 16.79
C THR A 105 4.93 -11.57 16.46
N ALA A 106 4.08 -11.41 17.49
CA ALA A 106 2.65 -11.30 17.32
C ALA A 106 2.25 -10.03 16.55
N LEU A 107 2.87 -8.88 16.85
CA LEU A 107 2.61 -7.62 16.16
C LEU A 107 3.02 -7.69 14.69
N SER A 108 4.26 -8.12 14.42
CA SER A 108 4.80 -8.28 13.07
C SER A 108 3.90 -9.18 12.22
N MET A 109 3.51 -10.35 12.76
CA MET A 109 2.63 -11.27 12.05
C MET A 109 1.24 -10.66 11.77
N SER A 110 0.65 -10.00 12.76
CA SER A 110 -0.67 -9.36 12.65
C SER A 110 -0.67 -8.25 11.59
N LEU A 111 0.31 -7.34 11.65
CA LEU A 111 0.47 -6.24 10.68
C LEU A 111 0.80 -6.77 9.29
N THR A 112 1.68 -7.76 9.16
CA THR A 112 1.99 -8.39 7.88
C THR A 112 0.73 -8.98 7.24
N ASN A 113 -0.10 -9.68 8.02
CA ASN A 113 -1.36 -10.23 7.50
C ASN A 113 -2.37 -9.13 7.16
N PHE A 114 -2.43 -8.05 7.96
CA PHE A 114 -3.25 -6.88 7.65
C PHE A 114 -2.88 -6.27 6.30
N PHE A 115 -1.60 -5.91 6.12
CA PHE A 115 -1.13 -5.34 4.86
C PHE A 115 -1.26 -6.31 3.70
N SER A 116 -0.99 -7.61 3.89
CA SER A 116 -1.15 -8.60 2.82
C SER A 116 -2.60 -8.62 2.32
N ALA A 117 -3.58 -8.66 3.22
CA ALA A 117 -4.99 -8.60 2.86
C ALA A 117 -5.37 -7.25 2.22
N ALA A 118 -4.97 -6.13 2.84
CA ALA A 118 -5.31 -4.79 2.40
C ALA A 118 -4.69 -4.40 1.04
N THR A 119 -3.51 -4.96 0.73
CA THR A 119 -2.81 -4.76 -0.55
C THR A 119 -3.30 -5.69 -1.66
N GLY A 120 -4.24 -6.60 -1.37
CA GLY A 120 -4.96 -7.36 -2.38
C GLY A 120 -4.64 -8.85 -2.44
N SER A 121 -3.91 -9.43 -1.47
CA SER A 121 -3.72 -10.88 -1.38
C SER A 121 -5.08 -11.61 -1.40
N LYS A 122 -5.14 -12.74 -2.10
CA LYS A 122 -6.32 -13.61 -2.17
C LYS A 122 -6.23 -14.84 -1.27
N THR A 123 -5.07 -15.06 -0.68
CA THR A 123 -4.72 -16.25 0.11
C THR A 123 -4.53 -15.91 1.59
N ILE A 124 -4.30 -14.64 1.93
CA ILE A 124 -4.05 -14.17 3.29
C ILE A 124 -5.21 -13.30 3.76
N THR A 125 -5.80 -13.69 4.89
CA THR A 125 -6.86 -12.93 5.56
C THR A 125 -6.35 -12.34 6.86
N TYR A 126 -6.76 -11.11 7.15
CA TYR A 126 -6.58 -10.49 8.45
C TYR A 126 -7.74 -10.86 9.38
N ASN A 127 -7.42 -11.53 10.49
CA ASN A 127 -8.39 -11.95 11.51
C ASN A 127 -8.20 -11.23 12.85
N GLY A 128 -7.43 -10.14 12.86
CA GLY A 128 -7.22 -9.33 14.06
C GLY A 128 -8.38 -8.38 14.36
N ARG A 129 -8.18 -7.50 15.34
CA ARG A 129 -9.17 -6.46 15.70
C ARG A 129 -9.34 -5.47 14.54
N ASN A 130 -10.54 -4.94 14.37
CA ASN A 130 -10.73 -3.81 13.48
C ASN A 130 -9.87 -2.61 13.96
N MET A 131 -9.55 -1.69 13.04
CA MET A 131 -8.61 -0.61 13.33
C MET A 131 -9.08 0.32 14.45
N THR A 132 -10.38 0.54 14.61
CA THR A 132 -10.93 1.34 15.72
C THR A 132 -10.65 0.68 17.07
N ASP A 133 -10.96 -0.61 17.20
CA ASP A 133 -10.78 -1.34 18.46
C ASP A 133 -9.32 -1.66 18.77
N ALA A 134 -8.47 -1.78 17.74
CA ALA A 134 -7.03 -1.96 17.90
C ALA A 134 -6.33 -0.70 18.41
N HIS A 135 -6.88 0.49 18.13
CA HIS A 135 -6.29 1.77 18.53
C HIS A 135 -7.05 2.47 19.66
N ASP A 136 -8.03 1.79 20.27
CA ASP A 136 -8.76 2.26 21.46
C ASP A 136 -8.18 1.61 22.74
N PRO A 137 -7.48 2.37 23.61
CA PRO A 137 -6.93 1.87 24.87
C PRO A 137 -7.96 1.24 25.80
N ALA A 138 -9.23 1.62 25.71
CA ALA A 138 -10.30 1.05 26.52
C ALA A 138 -10.68 -0.37 26.07
N LYS A 139 -10.40 -0.73 24.80
CA LYS A 139 -10.71 -2.04 24.22
C LYS A 139 -9.47 -2.91 24.05
N TYR A 140 -8.28 -2.31 23.96
CA TYR A 140 -7.02 -2.99 23.75
C TYR A 140 -5.90 -2.36 24.57
N SER A 141 -5.55 -3.00 25.68
CA SER A 141 -4.57 -2.51 26.66
C SER A 141 -3.14 -2.40 26.14
N ARG A 142 -2.83 -2.97 24.97
CA ARG A 142 -1.50 -2.82 24.35
C ARG A 142 -1.33 -1.49 23.62
N MET A 143 -2.42 -0.77 23.32
CA MET A 143 -2.37 0.63 22.89
C MET A 143 -2.44 1.52 24.13
N ALA A 144 -1.34 2.20 24.45
CA ALA A 144 -1.23 2.90 25.73
C ALA A 144 -2.08 4.18 25.84
N GLN A 145 -2.35 4.83 24.71
CA GLN A 145 -3.16 6.05 24.63
C GLN A 145 -3.77 6.20 23.22
N LYS A 146 -4.75 7.09 23.06
CA LYS A 146 -5.36 7.38 21.75
C LYS A 146 -4.39 8.15 20.85
N ALA A 147 -4.28 7.73 19.60
CA ALA A 147 -3.48 8.43 18.59
C ALA A 147 -4.17 9.72 18.12
N ASP A 148 -3.35 10.71 17.79
CA ASP A 148 -3.75 11.94 17.11
C ASP A 148 -3.17 11.96 15.68
N ASP A 149 -3.44 13.04 14.93
CA ASP A 149 -2.92 13.19 13.58
C ASP A 149 -1.40 13.19 13.51
N ALA A 150 -0.71 13.78 14.50
CA ALA A 150 0.75 13.83 14.53
C ALA A 150 1.36 12.43 14.67
N ALA A 151 0.76 11.57 15.49
CA ALA A 151 1.18 10.17 15.59
C ALA A 151 0.93 9.41 14.28
N MET A 152 -0.20 9.64 13.60
CA MET A 152 -0.45 8.99 12.30
C MET A 152 0.55 9.46 11.23
N ASP A 153 0.86 10.75 11.17
CA ASP A 153 1.83 11.32 10.22
C ASP A 153 3.24 10.75 10.46
N ALA A 154 3.67 10.66 11.72
CA ALA A 154 4.94 10.06 12.08
C ALA A 154 4.98 8.57 11.75
N PHE A 155 3.90 7.83 11.99
CA PHE A 155 3.82 6.42 11.60
C PHE A 155 3.98 6.23 10.08
N ILE A 156 3.33 7.07 9.27
CA ILE A 156 3.49 7.01 7.80
C ILE A 156 4.94 7.33 7.41
N ALA A 157 5.58 8.32 8.02
CA ALA A 157 6.99 8.65 7.77
C ALA A 157 7.94 7.50 8.16
N ASP A 158 7.65 6.82 9.27
CA ASP A 158 8.41 5.65 9.73
C ASP A 158 8.24 4.45 8.80
N VAL A 159 7.06 4.25 8.20
CA VAL A 159 6.84 3.24 7.14
C VAL A 159 7.75 3.51 5.93
N VAL A 160 7.88 4.77 5.50
CA VAL A 160 8.79 5.15 4.41
C VAL A 160 10.24 4.84 4.79
N THR A 161 10.63 5.16 6.02
CA THR A 161 11.98 4.88 6.53
C THR A 161 12.27 3.39 6.59
N GLY A 162 11.33 2.59 7.11
CA GLY A 162 11.43 1.12 7.16
C GLY A 162 11.48 0.50 5.76
N ALA A 163 10.73 1.02 4.80
CA ALA A 163 10.83 0.61 3.40
C ALA A 163 12.21 0.91 2.79
N GLY A 164 12.77 2.08 3.11
CA GLY A 164 14.13 2.47 2.73
C GLY A 164 15.21 1.50 3.23
N GLN A 165 15.07 0.98 4.45
CA GLN A 165 15.97 -0.03 5.01
C GLN A 165 15.93 -1.37 4.25
N ASN A 166 14.85 -1.62 3.49
CA ASN A 166 14.68 -2.78 2.61
C ASN A 166 14.99 -2.46 1.15
N GLY A 167 15.63 -1.32 0.87
CA GLY A 167 16.06 -0.93 -0.47
C GLY A 167 14.94 -0.35 -1.36
N VAL A 168 13.77 -0.03 -0.79
CA VAL A 168 12.70 0.66 -1.53
C VAL A 168 12.92 2.17 -1.42
N PRO A 169 13.26 2.87 -2.51
CA PRO A 169 13.50 4.31 -2.45
C PRO A 169 12.19 5.07 -2.20
N PRO A 170 12.22 6.25 -1.55
CA PRO A 170 11.02 7.06 -1.29
C PRO A 170 10.35 7.57 -2.57
N THR A 171 11.05 7.53 -3.71
CA THR A 171 10.52 7.88 -5.03
C THR A 171 9.82 6.71 -5.73
N ASP A 172 9.84 5.51 -5.16
CA ASP A 172 9.11 4.38 -5.72
C ASP A 172 7.60 4.64 -5.65
N PRO A 173 6.85 4.52 -6.76
CA PRO A 173 5.40 4.72 -6.76
C PRO A 173 4.67 3.89 -5.70
N ILE A 174 5.19 2.72 -5.33
CA ILE A 174 4.57 1.86 -4.33
C ILE A 174 4.49 2.51 -2.95
N ILE A 175 5.43 3.40 -2.62
CA ILE A 175 5.39 4.17 -1.36
C ILE A 175 4.17 5.08 -1.33
N GLY A 176 3.86 5.74 -2.45
CA GLY A 176 2.65 6.57 -2.59
C GLY A 176 1.36 5.76 -2.48
N GLU A 177 1.33 4.57 -3.08
CA GLU A 177 0.18 3.65 -3.00
C GLU A 177 -0.06 3.14 -1.57
N ILE A 178 1.01 2.79 -0.84
CA ILE A 178 0.94 2.39 0.57
C ILE A 178 0.53 3.58 1.46
N GLY A 179 1.08 4.77 1.24
CA GLY A 179 0.67 5.97 1.98
C GLY A 179 -0.81 6.28 1.80
N ALA A 180 -1.32 6.21 0.57
CA ALA A 180 -2.75 6.39 0.29
C ALA A 180 -3.61 5.32 0.99
N LEU A 181 -3.17 4.06 1.00
CA LEU A 181 -3.85 2.99 1.75
C LEU A 181 -3.91 3.30 3.25
N LEU A 182 -2.80 3.72 3.84
CA LEU A 182 -2.73 4.10 5.26
C LEU A 182 -3.66 5.26 5.58
N GLU A 183 -3.73 6.27 4.73
CA GLU A 183 -4.64 7.41 4.89
C GLU A 183 -6.11 7.01 4.93
N THR A 184 -6.51 5.92 4.25
CA THR A 184 -7.89 5.41 4.35
C THR A 184 -8.27 4.92 5.76
N LEU A 185 -7.27 4.67 6.62
CA LEU A 185 -7.44 4.17 7.99
C LEU A 185 -7.41 5.28 9.03
N ARG A 186 -7.04 6.51 8.65
CA ARG A 186 -6.91 7.64 9.57
C ARG A 186 -8.17 7.84 10.44
N PRO A 187 -9.41 7.79 9.91
CA PRO A 187 -10.61 7.97 10.73
C PRO A 187 -10.82 6.91 11.83
N GLN A 188 -10.21 5.73 11.69
CA GLN A 188 -10.31 4.63 12.66
C GLN A 188 -9.15 4.67 13.66
N VAL A 189 -7.97 5.11 13.22
CA VAL A 189 -6.73 5.15 14.01
C VAL A 189 -6.65 6.41 14.87
N VAL A 190 -6.95 7.58 14.30
CA VAL A 190 -6.93 8.87 14.99
C VAL A 190 -8.19 9.01 15.84
N GLN A 191 -8.02 9.04 17.16
CA GLN A 191 -9.12 9.00 18.14
C GLN A 191 -9.05 10.12 19.18
N ARG A 192 -8.08 11.04 19.05
CA ARG A 192 -7.88 12.19 19.92
C ARG A 192 -7.77 13.48 19.10
#